data_AF-A0A2V8EZL1-F1
#
_entry.id   AF-A0A2V8EZL1-F1
#
_cell.length_a   1.000
_cell.length_b   1.000
_cell.length_c   1.000
_cell.angle_alpha   90.00
_cell.angle_beta   90.00
_cell.angle_gamma   90.00
#
_symmetry.space_group_name_H-M   'P 1'
#
loop_
_entity.id
_entity.type
_entity.pdbx_description
1 polymer ?
#
loop_
_entity_poly.entity_id
_entity_poly.type
_entity_poly.pdbx_seq_one_letter_code
_entity_poly.pdbx_strand_id
1 'polypeptide(L)'
;MPTPFESALLNLQLFELRREPVLREAREWFLREFNPESFDELVALVSGERNASFRMVAGYWDMAASLVTTGAIDAAAFLAAHGEVFAAFSKIHPFLAELRQTSGEPDFCKHIEAVVLGAPNAEAILARRCAAARAAAKARRSE
;
A
#
# COMPACT_ATOMS: atom_id res chain seq x y z
N MET A 1 13.89 -5.55 20.71
CA MET A 1 13.70 -4.18 20.18
C MET A 1 14.82 -3.94 19.21
N PRO A 2 14.53 -3.62 17.93
CA PRO A 2 15.56 -3.41 16.94
C PRO A 2 16.32 -2.12 17.28
N THR A 3 17.63 -2.10 17.04
CA THR A 3 18.40 -0.87 17.17
C THR A 3 18.03 0.11 16.05
N PRO A 4 18.24 1.42 16.24
CA PRO A 4 18.07 2.40 15.16
C PRO A 4 18.90 2.07 13.92
N PHE A 5 20.11 1.50 14.11
CA PHE A 5 20.99 1.09 13.01
C PHE A 5 20.41 -0.09 12.21
N GLU A 6 19.91 -1.14 12.87
CA GLU A 6 19.27 -2.27 12.20
C GLU A 6 18.01 -1.86 11.44
N SER A 7 17.18 -1.01 12.06
CA SER A 7 15.99 -0.47 11.40
C SER A 7 16.36 0.36 10.17
N ALA A 8 17.39 1.20 10.25
CA ALA A 8 17.87 1.98 9.11
C ALA A 8 18.38 1.06 7.98
N LEU A 9 19.15 0.02 8.31
CA LEU A 9 19.67 -0.92 7.33
C LEU A 9 18.55 -1.67 6.59
N LEU A 10 17.55 -2.17 7.33
CA LEU A 10 16.40 -2.87 6.74
C LEU A 10 15.55 -1.93 5.88
N ASN A 11 15.30 -0.69 6.33
CA ASN A 11 14.57 0.30 5.53
C ASN A 11 15.29 0.65 4.21
N LEU A 12 16.63 0.75 4.24
CA LEU A 12 17.43 0.92 3.02
C LEU A 12 17.31 -0.29 2.09
N GLN A 13 17.34 -1.51 2.62
CA GLN A 13 17.13 -2.73 1.83
C GLN A 13 15.74 -2.79 1.21
N LEU A 14 14.69 -2.45 1.97
CA LEU A 14 13.33 -2.34 1.45
C LEU A 14 13.24 -1.31 0.33
N PHE A 15 13.89 -0.15 0.47
CA PHE A 15 13.97 0.85 -0.57
C PHE A 15 14.62 0.31 -1.85
N GLU A 16 15.73 -0.42 -1.74
CA GLU A 16 16.39 -1.04 -2.90
C GLU A 16 15.50 -2.07 -3.59
N LEU A 17 14.80 -2.93 -2.84
CA LEU A 17 13.85 -3.89 -3.42
C LEU A 17 12.72 -3.18 -4.18
N ARG A 18 12.25 -2.05 -3.67
CA ARG A 18 11.20 -1.23 -4.31
C ARG A 18 11.62 -0.62 -5.66
N ARG A 19 12.92 -0.66 -5.96
CA ARG A 19 13.54 -0.19 -7.19
C ARG A 19 13.73 -1.31 -8.21
N GLU A 20 13.34 -2.54 -7.92
CA GLU A 20 13.32 -3.59 -8.94
C GLU A 20 12.38 -3.16 -10.10
N PRO A 21 12.77 -3.33 -11.39
CA PRO A 21 12.01 -2.84 -12.53
C PRO A 21 10.53 -3.22 -12.58
N VAL A 22 10.19 -4.49 -12.35
CA VAL A 22 8.81 -4.99 -12.38
C VAL A 22 8.00 -4.36 -11.25
N LEU A 23 8.56 -4.31 -10.04
CA LEU A 23 7.89 -3.66 -8.91
C LEU A 23 7.76 -2.15 -9.11
N ARG A 24 8.75 -1.48 -9.73
CA ARG A 24 8.65 -0.06 -10.04
C ARG A 24 7.51 0.22 -11.01
N GLU A 25 7.39 -0.55 -12.09
CA GLU A 25 6.30 -0.39 -13.05
C GLU A 25 4.93 -0.64 -12.39
N ALA A 26 4.82 -1.73 -11.62
CA ALA A 26 3.59 -2.06 -10.89
C ALA A 26 3.16 -0.92 -9.94
N ARG A 27 4.12 -0.33 -9.22
CA ARG A 27 3.86 0.81 -8.33
C ARG A 27 3.48 2.07 -9.09
N GLU A 28 4.11 2.35 -10.23
CA GLU A 28 3.75 3.51 -11.05
C GLU A 28 2.29 3.41 -11.48
N TRP A 29 1.89 2.27 -12.03
CA TRP A 29 0.49 1.99 -12.37
C TRP A 29 -0.42 2.10 -11.14
N PHE A 30 -0.06 1.46 -10.03
CA PHE A 30 -0.89 1.44 -8.81
C PHE A 30 -1.14 2.86 -8.26
N LEU A 31 -0.14 3.74 -8.30
CA LEU A 31 -0.24 5.08 -7.76
C LEU A 31 -0.92 6.05 -8.73
N ARG A 32 -0.65 5.94 -10.04
CA ARG A 32 -1.13 6.88 -11.04
C ARG A 32 -2.50 6.49 -11.60
N GLU A 33 -2.73 5.22 -11.89
CA GLU A 33 -3.86 4.77 -12.69
C GLU A 33 -4.91 4.04 -11.85
N PHE A 34 -4.50 3.17 -10.93
CA PHE A 34 -5.42 2.44 -10.05
C PHE A 34 -6.09 3.41 -9.05
N ASN A 35 -7.31 3.86 -9.32
CA ASN A 35 -8.06 4.78 -8.45
C ASN A 35 -9.56 4.42 -8.39
N PRO A 36 -9.92 3.18 -7.99
CA PRO A 36 -11.31 2.74 -7.99
C PRO A 36 -12.20 3.59 -7.06
N GLU A 37 -13.41 3.88 -7.52
CA GLU A 37 -14.46 4.58 -6.79
C GLU A 37 -15.50 3.61 -6.20
N SER A 38 -15.54 2.36 -6.68
CA SER A 38 -16.36 1.27 -6.14
C SER A 38 -15.62 -0.06 -6.10
N PHE A 39 -16.16 -1.04 -5.36
CA PHE A 39 -15.60 -2.39 -5.31
C PHE A 39 -15.66 -3.08 -6.69
N ASP A 40 -16.76 -2.91 -7.42
CA ASP A 40 -16.90 -3.47 -8.78
C ASP A 40 -15.84 -2.92 -9.73
N GLU A 41 -15.53 -1.62 -9.65
CA GLU A 41 -14.46 -1.01 -10.45
C GLU A 41 -13.09 -1.56 -10.04
N LEU A 42 -12.85 -1.75 -8.73
CA LEU A 42 -11.64 -2.39 -8.26
C LEU A 42 -11.49 -3.79 -8.86
N VAL A 43 -12.53 -4.62 -8.76
CA VAL A 43 -12.54 -5.98 -9.32
C VAL A 43 -12.30 -5.94 -10.83
N ALA A 44 -12.95 -5.04 -11.56
CA ALA A 44 -12.75 -4.87 -13.00
C ALA A 44 -11.28 -4.52 -13.34
N LEU A 45 -10.66 -3.60 -12.60
CA LEU A 45 -9.27 -3.20 -12.80
C LEU A 45 -8.28 -4.34 -12.51
N VAL A 46 -8.57 -5.19 -11.52
CA VAL A 46 -7.65 -6.25 -11.07
C VAL A 46 -8.00 -7.65 -11.59
N SER A 47 -9.00 -7.80 -12.45
CA SER A 47 -9.36 -9.09 -13.07
C SER A 47 -8.64 -9.37 -14.39
N GLY A 48 -7.97 -8.36 -14.96
CA GLY A 48 -7.16 -8.49 -16.18
C GLY A 48 -5.64 -8.56 -15.92
N GLU A 49 -4.85 -8.14 -16.91
CA GLU A 49 -3.37 -8.18 -16.89
C GLU A 49 -2.74 -7.45 -15.69
N ARG A 50 -3.44 -6.44 -15.16
CA ARG A 50 -2.98 -5.65 -14.01
C ARG A 50 -3.19 -6.35 -12.66
N ASN A 51 -3.77 -7.55 -12.61
CA ASN A 51 -3.82 -8.36 -11.39
C ASN A 51 -2.42 -8.58 -10.80
N ALA A 52 -1.44 -8.88 -11.66
CA ALA A 52 -0.06 -9.08 -11.25
C ALA A 52 0.51 -7.80 -10.60
N SER A 53 0.30 -6.64 -11.22
CA SER A 53 0.73 -5.35 -10.66
C SER A 53 0.08 -5.07 -9.30
N PHE A 54 -1.24 -5.31 -9.17
CA PHE A 54 -1.94 -5.15 -7.90
C PHE A 54 -1.34 -6.04 -6.80
N ARG A 55 -1.16 -7.34 -7.08
CA ARG A 55 -0.60 -8.30 -6.12
C ARG A 55 0.86 -7.99 -5.77
N MET A 56 1.66 -7.54 -6.74
CA MET A 56 3.04 -7.13 -6.49
C MET A 56 3.13 -5.98 -5.49
N VAL A 57 2.29 -4.95 -5.65
CA VAL A 57 2.30 -3.78 -4.76
C VAL A 57 1.74 -4.12 -3.38
N ALA A 58 0.58 -4.80 -3.32
CA ALA A 58 -0.03 -5.19 -2.05
C ALA A 58 0.87 -6.16 -1.26
N GLY A 59 1.41 -7.18 -1.93
CA GLY A 59 2.29 -8.17 -1.31
C GLY A 59 3.62 -7.58 -0.85
N TYR A 60 4.25 -6.71 -1.64
CA TYR A 60 5.48 -6.03 -1.22
C TYR A 60 5.25 -5.20 0.05
N TRP A 61 4.19 -4.40 0.10
CA TRP A 61 3.92 -3.56 1.26
C TRP A 61 3.51 -4.35 2.48
N ASP A 62 2.75 -5.43 2.32
CA ASP A 62 2.36 -6.29 3.45
C ASP A 62 3.55 -7.06 4.01
N MET A 63 4.44 -7.56 3.14
CA MET A 63 5.71 -8.13 3.57
C MET A 63 6.58 -7.10 4.29
N ALA A 64 6.74 -5.89 3.75
CA ALA A 64 7.52 -4.83 4.38
C ALA A 64 6.94 -4.43 5.75
N ALA A 65 5.62 -4.30 5.85
CA ALA A 65 4.92 -4.01 7.10
C ALA A 65 5.01 -5.18 8.10
N SER A 66 5.13 -6.42 7.63
CA SER A 66 5.31 -7.59 8.51
C SER A 66 6.58 -7.46 9.36
N LEU A 67 7.65 -6.85 8.82
CA LEU A 67 8.89 -6.57 9.57
C LEU A 67 8.68 -5.58 10.72
N VAL A 68 7.69 -4.69 10.62
CA VAL A 68 7.31 -3.81 11.72
C VAL A 68 6.50 -4.59 12.76
N THR A 69 5.47 -5.30 12.33
CA THR A 69 4.58 -6.05 13.26
C THR A 69 5.28 -7.19 14.00
N THR A 70 6.37 -7.73 13.43
CA THR A 70 7.23 -8.74 14.08
C THR A 70 8.35 -8.12 14.93
N GLY A 71 8.49 -6.80 14.92
CA GLY A 71 9.47 -6.07 15.73
C GLY A 71 10.89 -6.06 15.16
N ALA A 72 11.08 -6.38 13.87
CA ALA A 72 12.36 -6.27 13.19
C ALA A 72 12.70 -4.83 12.79
N ILE A 73 11.70 -3.99 12.52
CA ILE A 73 11.84 -2.56 12.23
C ILE A 73 10.98 -1.75 13.20
N ASP A 74 11.55 -0.67 13.75
CA ASP A 74 10.77 0.30 14.52
C ASP A 74 9.69 0.98 13.64
N ALA A 75 8.47 1.07 14.17
CA ALA A 75 7.33 1.59 13.41
C ALA A 75 7.51 3.05 12.99
N ALA A 76 8.06 3.91 13.85
CA ALA A 76 8.26 5.31 13.52
C ALA A 76 9.35 5.46 12.45
N ALA A 77 10.44 4.69 12.55
CA ALA A 77 11.48 4.65 11.53
C ALA A 77 10.95 4.18 10.16
N PHE A 78 10.13 3.12 10.13
CA PHE A 78 9.50 2.62 8.91
C PHE A 78 8.59 3.67 8.26
N LEU A 79 7.67 4.26 9.03
CA LEU A 79 6.71 5.24 8.53
C LEU A 79 7.40 6.53 8.05
N ALA A 80 8.50 6.93 8.70
CA ALA A 80 9.32 8.06 8.25
C ALA A 80 10.00 7.79 6.90
N ALA A 81 10.49 6.56 6.68
CA ALA A 81 11.16 6.17 5.44
C ALA A 81 10.20 5.87 4.27
N HIS A 82 8.97 5.44 4.57
CA HIS A 82 8.09 4.79 3.60
C HIS A 82 6.68 5.37 3.52
N GLY A 83 6.56 6.69 3.33
CA GLY A 83 5.24 7.35 3.25
C GLY A 83 4.30 6.88 2.13
N GLU A 84 4.80 6.16 1.11
CA GLU A 84 3.93 5.60 0.06
C GLU A 84 3.02 4.48 0.56
N VAL A 85 3.37 3.79 1.65
CA VAL A 85 2.49 2.76 2.22
C VAL A 85 1.09 3.31 2.52
N PHE A 86 1.00 4.56 2.98
CA PHE A 86 -0.28 5.25 3.16
C PHE A 86 -1.02 5.50 1.84
N ALA A 87 -0.30 5.87 0.77
CA ALA A 87 -0.91 6.10 -0.53
C ALA A 87 -1.44 4.79 -1.13
N ALA A 88 -0.66 3.70 -1.04
CA ALA A 88 -1.09 2.39 -1.49
C ALA A 88 -2.29 1.89 -0.68
N PHE A 89 -2.20 1.91 0.66
CA PHE A 89 -3.26 1.42 1.53
C PHE A 89 -4.54 2.26 1.45
N SER A 90 -4.44 3.58 1.24
CA SER A 90 -5.63 4.44 1.10
C SER A 90 -6.56 4.06 -0.06
N LYS A 91 -6.04 3.34 -1.06
CA LYS A 91 -6.80 2.85 -2.21
C LYS A 91 -7.40 1.46 -1.99
N ILE A 92 -6.84 0.69 -1.06
CA ILE A 92 -7.30 -0.67 -0.70
C ILE A 92 -8.27 -0.61 0.49
N HIS A 93 -7.96 0.21 1.50
CA HIS A 93 -8.68 0.30 2.78
C HIS A 93 -10.20 0.40 2.64
N PRO A 94 -10.78 1.22 1.73
CA PRO A 94 -12.23 1.31 1.58
C PRO A 94 -12.93 0.01 1.16
N PHE A 95 -12.17 -0.95 0.62
CA PHE A 95 -12.66 -2.19 0.02
C PHE A 95 -12.06 -3.43 0.70
N LEU A 96 -11.35 -3.25 1.82
CA LEU A 96 -10.53 -4.30 2.41
C LEU A 96 -11.38 -5.47 2.91
N ALA A 97 -12.55 -5.19 3.49
CA ALA A 97 -13.47 -6.20 3.98
C ALA A 97 -14.01 -7.08 2.83
N GLU A 98 -14.46 -6.45 1.75
CA GLU A 98 -14.97 -7.13 0.56
C GLU A 98 -13.86 -7.92 -0.13
N LEU A 99 -12.64 -7.36 -0.24
CA LEU A 99 -11.48 -8.07 -0.77
C LEU A 99 -11.17 -9.35 0.00
N ARG A 100 -11.15 -9.30 1.34
CA ARG A 100 -10.94 -10.47 2.20
C ARG A 100 -12.04 -11.50 2.01
N GLN A 101 -13.29 -11.06 1.94
CA GLN A 101 -14.44 -11.94 1.73
C GLN A 101 -14.42 -12.64 0.37
N THR A 102 -14.22 -11.89 -0.72
CA THR A 102 -14.26 -12.43 -2.09
C THR A 102 -13.06 -13.31 -2.41
N SER A 103 -11.88 -12.99 -1.88
CA SER A 103 -10.68 -13.81 -2.07
C SER A 103 -10.62 -15.04 -1.17
N GLY A 104 -11.42 -15.07 -0.10
CA GLY A 104 -11.32 -16.11 0.94
C GLY A 104 -10.03 -16.01 1.76
N GLU A 105 -9.39 -14.84 1.78
CA GLU A 105 -8.14 -14.57 2.50
C GLU A 105 -8.37 -13.54 3.61
N PRO A 106 -8.71 -13.97 4.85
CA PRO A 106 -9.00 -13.07 5.97
C PRO A 106 -7.83 -12.17 6.35
N ASP A 107 -6.61 -12.62 6.11
CA ASP A 107 -5.38 -11.93 6.52
C ASP A 107 -4.83 -10.99 5.44
N PHE A 108 -5.54 -10.82 4.31
CA PHE A 108 -5.09 -9.96 3.23
C PHE A 108 -4.80 -8.54 3.75
N CYS A 109 -3.58 -8.04 3.47
CA CYS A 109 -3.07 -6.74 3.92
C CYS A 109 -3.10 -6.50 5.45
N LYS A 110 -3.14 -7.54 6.29
CA LYS A 110 -3.22 -7.38 7.76
C LYS A 110 -2.06 -6.58 8.35
N HIS A 111 -0.85 -6.72 7.81
CA HIS A 111 0.32 -6.05 8.36
C HIS A 111 0.33 -4.58 7.93
N ILE A 112 -0.04 -4.31 6.67
CA ILE A 112 -0.24 -2.93 6.22
C ILE A 112 -1.28 -2.24 7.10
N GLU A 113 -2.43 -2.88 7.31
CA GLU A 113 -3.53 -2.36 8.13
C GLU A 113 -3.04 -2.03 9.55
N ALA A 114 -2.38 -2.98 10.22
CA ALA A 114 -1.87 -2.77 11.58
C ALA A 114 -0.87 -1.61 11.67
N VAL A 115 0.08 -1.52 10.72
CA VAL A 115 1.12 -0.48 10.73
C VAL A 115 0.54 0.89 10.38
N VAL A 116 -0.33 0.96 9.38
CA VAL A 116 -0.90 2.22 8.91
C VAL A 116 -1.93 2.76 9.88
N LEU A 117 -2.86 1.92 10.38
CA LEU A 117 -3.87 2.34 11.36
C LEU A 117 -3.28 2.58 12.75
N GLY A 118 -2.11 2.01 13.06
CA GLY A 118 -1.36 2.32 14.27
C GLY A 118 -0.73 3.73 14.27
N ALA A 119 -0.69 4.42 13.12
CA ALA A 119 -0.12 5.76 13.02
C ALA A 119 -1.08 6.84 13.60
N PRO A 120 -0.55 7.93 14.19
CA PRO A 120 -1.38 9.06 14.59
C PRO A 120 -2.15 9.65 13.42
N ASN A 121 -3.46 9.89 13.60
CA ASN A 121 -4.36 10.45 12.58
C ASN A 121 -4.47 9.60 11.29
N ALA A 122 -4.26 8.29 11.36
CA ALA A 122 -4.28 7.39 10.21
C ALA A 122 -5.50 7.58 9.29
N GLU A 123 -6.72 7.59 9.85
CA GLU A 123 -7.96 7.76 9.08
C GLU A 123 -7.99 9.05 8.27
N ALA A 124 -7.60 10.17 8.88
CA ALA A 124 -7.54 11.46 8.20
C ALA A 124 -6.48 11.46 7.08
N ILE A 125 -5.35 10.79 7.30
CA ILE A 125 -4.31 10.62 6.27
C ILE A 125 -4.85 9.80 5.10
N LEU A 126 -5.49 8.66 5.37
CA LEU A 126 -6.04 7.78 4.34
C LEU A 126 -7.14 8.46 3.53
N ALA A 127 -8.11 9.09 4.19
CA ALA A 127 -9.18 9.83 3.53
C ALA A 127 -8.62 10.93 2.61
N ARG A 128 -7.67 11.74 3.11
CA ARG A 128 -7.02 12.79 2.31
C ARG A 128 -6.26 12.21 1.11
N ARG A 129 -5.49 11.14 1.29
CA ARG A 129 -4.70 10.52 0.22
C ARG A 129 -5.60 9.91 -0.85
N CYS A 130 -6.65 9.20 -0.45
CA CYS A 130 -7.62 8.59 -1.36
C CYS A 130 -8.36 9.65 -2.19
N ALA A 131 -8.87 10.70 -1.53
CA ALA A 131 -9.54 11.81 -2.20
C ALA A 131 -8.63 12.54 -3.20
N ALA A 132 -7.38 12.84 -2.80
CA ALA A 132 -6.41 13.49 -3.67
C ALA A 132 -6.05 12.63 -4.89
N ALA A 133 -5.89 11.31 -4.72
CA ALA A 133 -5.59 10.40 -5.81
C ALA A 133 -6.73 10.34 -6.84
N ARG A 134 -7.98 10.21 -6.37
CA ARG A 134 -9.18 10.25 -7.22
C ARG A 134 -9.33 11.59 -7.94
N ALA A 135 -9.14 12.71 -7.25
CA ALA A 135 -9.20 14.04 -7.85
C ALA A 135 -8.15 14.22 -8.96
N ALA A 136 -6.91 13.81 -8.70
CA ALA A 136 -5.84 13.86 -9.70
C ALA A 136 -6.13 12.94 -10.91
N ALA A 137 -6.74 11.77 -10.69
CA ALA A 137 -7.16 10.88 -11.78
C ALA A 137 -8.28 11.49 -12.63
N LYS A 138 -9.24 12.18 -12.01
CA LYS A 138 -10.30 12.92 -12.73
C LYS A 138 -9.72 14.03 -13.61
N ALA A 139 -8.81 14.84 -13.06
CA ALA A 139 -8.17 15.93 -13.81
C ALA A 139 -7.41 15.43 -15.06
N ARG A 140 -6.69 14.30 -14.96
CA ARG A 140 -6.00 13.69 -16.11
C ARG A 140 -6.92 13.15 -17.20
N ARG A 141 -8.18 12.83 -16.88
CA ARG A 141 -9.16 12.35 -17.88
C ARG A 141 -9.88 13.49 -18.60
N SER A 142 -9.78 14.71 -18.08
CA SER A 142 -10.38 15.91 -18.68
C SER A 142 -9.42 16.70 -19.58
N GLU A 143 -8.15 16.29 -19.65
CA GLU A 143 -7.12 16.79 -20.58
C GLU A 143 -7.08 15.94 -21.86
#